data_AF-A0A3A4UEL7-F1
#
_entry.id   AF-A0A3A4UEL7-F1
#
_cell.length_a   1.000
_cell.length_b   1.000
_cell.length_c   1.000
_cell.angle_alpha   90.00
_cell.angle_beta   90.00
_cell.angle_gamma   90.00
#
_symmetry.space_group_name_H-M   'P 1'
#
loop_
_entity.id
_entity.type
_entity.pdbx_description
1 polymer ?
#
loop_
_entity_poly.entity_id
_entity_poly.type
_entity_poly.pdbx_seq_one_letter_code
_entity_poly.pdbx_strand_id
1 'polypeptide(L)'
;MIRNDFIHKYKFGIGFILTIFVLGFIGFSLASAQQPLQINISLPQQETKIQSPTITVFPPSLNNKEILYLGGTTEPGYTVLVFLQRGKEALITAQVQADESGSWFYAHKGFLAEGKYSFWVRARTQEGILSEPTQSAELNVLGEALEIGSYRIGFKSLYVFAVGALSIIVTIFIIVILIIHIRIQSKKRRLQKEVLEVHSSVKKGFEILKDDIHKELDVLRELEKNKQLSPEEKARQAKLLTDLDFAARYIEKEVIDVEKLI
;
A
#
# COMPACT_ATOMS: atom_id res chain seq x y z
N MET A 1 42.09 8.20 16.14
CA MET A 1 40.89 8.16 16.99
C MET A 1 39.71 7.82 16.08
N ILE A 2 39.56 6.54 15.72
CA ILE A 2 38.47 5.63 16.16
C ILE A 2 37.09 6.00 15.56
N ARG A 3 36.68 5.19 14.57
CA ARG A 3 35.34 4.54 14.42
C ARG A 3 34.16 5.50 14.15
N ASN A 4 33.32 5.34 13.12
CA ASN A 4 32.50 4.15 12.87
C ASN A 4 31.79 4.31 11.51
N ASP A 5 32.30 3.68 10.45
CA ASP A 5 31.62 3.58 9.17
C ASP A 5 30.88 2.23 9.16
N PHE A 6 29.59 2.27 9.46
CA PHE A 6 28.74 1.10 9.65
C PHE A 6 27.51 1.18 8.74
N ILE A 7 27.71 1.31 7.43
CA ILE A 7 26.76 0.87 6.41
C ILE A 7 27.57 0.41 5.18
N HIS A 8 27.95 -0.87 5.14
CA HIS A 8 28.11 -1.62 3.89
C HIS A 8 28.30 -3.11 4.19
N LYS A 9 27.24 -3.71 4.73
CA LYS A 9 27.09 -5.17 4.76
C LYS A 9 25.80 -5.48 4.00
N TYR A 10 25.86 -6.47 3.10
CA TYR A 10 24.79 -6.97 2.22
C TYR A 10 24.67 -6.40 0.80
N LYS A 11 25.81 -6.22 0.10
CA LYS A 11 25.85 -6.26 -1.37
C LYS A 11 27.05 -7.03 -1.89
N PHE A 12 27.18 -8.31 -1.53
CA PHE A 12 28.13 -9.21 -2.20
C PHE A 12 27.70 -10.66 -1.95
N GLY A 13 27.03 -11.28 -2.93
CA GLY A 13 26.51 -12.64 -2.75
C GLY A 13 25.73 -13.25 -3.92
N ILE A 14 25.94 -12.83 -5.17
CA ILE A 14 25.36 -13.50 -6.36
C ILE A 14 26.40 -13.74 -7.48
N GLY A 15 27.67 -13.38 -7.27
CA GLY A 15 28.67 -13.40 -8.35
C GLY A 15 29.68 -14.56 -8.37
N PHE A 16 29.62 -15.56 -7.47
CA PHE A 16 30.80 -16.43 -7.27
C PHE A 16 30.52 -17.87 -6.82
N ILE A 17 29.75 -18.63 -7.60
CA ILE A 17 29.84 -20.10 -7.64
C ILE A 17 29.74 -20.49 -9.13
N LEU A 18 30.87 -20.47 -9.86
CA LEU A 18 31.65 -21.67 -10.22
C LEU A 18 30.81 -22.59 -11.14
N THR A 19 30.87 -22.55 -12.48
CA THR A 19 32.06 -22.61 -13.37
C THR A 19 33.16 -23.54 -12.87
N ILE A 20 32.85 -24.84 -12.80
CA ILE A 20 33.86 -25.90 -12.77
C ILE A 20 33.42 -27.03 -13.72
N PHE A 21 34.43 -27.61 -14.37
CA PHE A 21 34.46 -28.85 -15.16
C PHE A 21 34.28 -28.71 -16.67
N VAL A 22 35.27 -28.04 -17.28
CA VAL A 22 35.84 -28.48 -18.55
C VAL A 22 37.27 -28.94 -18.28
N LEU A 23 37.65 -30.05 -18.92
CA LEU A 23 38.99 -30.65 -19.08
C LEU A 23 39.52 -31.54 -17.95
N GLY A 24 39.53 -32.84 -18.26
CA GLY A 24 40.48 -33.79 -17.70
C GLY A 24 39.98 -35.23 -17.86
N PHE A 25 40.29 -35.88 -18.99
CA PHE A 25 40.85 -37.24 -19.03
C PHE A 25 41.05 -37.67 -20.49
N ILE A 26 42.26 -37.44 -20.98
CA ILE A 26 42.84 -38.17 -22.12
C ILE A 26 43.53 -39.39 -21.50
N GLY A 27 43.18 -40.59 -21.96
CA GLY A 27 44.03 -41.76 -21.77
C GLY A 27 43.29 -43.09 -21.65
N PHE A 28 43.36 -43.84 -22.76
CA PHE A 28 43.67 -45.28 -22.76
C PHE A 28 42.56 -46.28 -22.36
N SER A 29 41.99 -46.97 -23.35
CA SER A 29 42.35 -48.38 -23.59
C SER A 29 41.66 -48.92 -24.83
N LEU A 30 42.46 -49.51 -25.72
CA LEU A 30 42.03 -50.30 -26.85
C LEU A 30 41.57 -51.67 -26.31
N ALA A 31 40.28 -51.98 -26.43
CA ALA A 31 39.78 -53.33 -26.18
C ALA A 31 38.70 -53.64 -27.21
N SER A 32 39.10 -54.45 -28.19
CA SER A 32 38.22 -55.15 -29.12
C SER A 32 37.23 -56.04 -28.37
N ALA A 33 35.94 -55.79 -28.56
CA ALA A 33 34.89 -56.76 -28.27
C ALA A 33 33.92 -56.79 -29.45
N GLN A 34 33.91 -57.91 -30.16
CA GLN A 34 32.96 -58.22 -31.22
C GLN A 34 31.53 -58.14 -30.65
N GLN A 35 30.70 -57.26 -31.20
CA GLN A 35 29.25 -57.40 -31.05
C GLN A 35 28.76 -58.41 -32.09
N PRO A 36 28.10 -59.51 -31.70
CA PRO A 36 27.45 -60.37 -32.68
C PRO A 36 26.32 -59.60 -33.36
N LEU A 37 26.15 -59.81 -34.67
CA LEU A 37 25.01 -59.31 -35.44
C LEU A 37 23.70 -59.80 -34.79
N GLN A 38 23.03 -58.90 -34.07
CA GLN A 38 21.62 -59.07 -33.71
C GLN A 38 20.81 -58.65 -34.92
N ILE A 39 20.38 -59.62 -35.72
CA ILE A 39 19.31 -59.42 -36.70
C ILE A 39 18.03 -59.21 -35.90
N ASN A 40 17.78 -57.98 -35.47
CA ASN A 40 16.46 -57.59 -34.99
C ASN A 40 15.59 -57.34 -36.22
N ILE A 41 14.74 -58.31 -36.54
CA ILE A 41 13.64 -58.13 -37.48
C ILE A 41 12.65 -57.19 -36.79
N SER A 42 12.80 -55.88 -37.02
CA SER A 42 11.74 -54.92 -36.74
C SER A 42 10.63 -55.16 -37.76
N LEU A 43 9.54 -55.81 -37.32
CA LEU A 43 8.24 -55.59 -37.97
C LEU A 43 7.99 -54.08 -37.95
N PRO A 44 7.52 -53.46 -39.05
CA PRO A 44 7.17 -52.04 -39.02
C PRO A 44 5.98 -51.86 -38.05
N GLN A 45 6.28 -51.47 -36.81
CA GLN A 45 5.30 -50.80 -35.96
C GLN A 45 5.17 -49.40 -36.54
N GLN A 46 4.14 -49.21 -37.35
CA GLN A 46 3.72 -47.92 -37.85
C GLN A 46 3.21 -47.13 -36.64
N GLU A 47 4.09 -46.41 -35.93
CA GLU A 47 3.66 -45.42 -34.95
C GLU A 47 2.98 -44.27 -35.71
N THR A 48 1.67 -44.41 -35.92
CA THR A 48 0.84 -43.35 -36.49
C THR A 48 0.75 -42.24 -35.45
N LYS A 49 1.68 -41.28 -35.52
CA LYS A 49 1.68 -40.09 -34.66
C LYS A 49 0.44 -39.24 -34.99
N ILE A 50 -0.56 -39.30 -34.13
CA ILE A 50 -1.84 -38.57 -34.28
C ILE A 50 -1.70 -37.14 -33.73
N GLN A 51 -2.44 -36.19 -34.33
CA GLN A 51 -2.48 -34.80 -33.89
C GLN A 51 -3.15 -34.64 -32.52
N SER A 52 -2.53 -33.83 -31.65
CA SER A 52 -3.14 -33.48 -30.36
C SER A 52 -4.34 -32.55 -30.55
N PRO A 53 -5.39 -32.69 -29.73
CA PRO A 53 -6.53 -31.76 -29.74
C PRO A 53 -6.11 -30.34 -29.33
N THR A 54 -6.89 -29.33 -29.69
CA THR A 54 -6.68 -27.93 -29.28
C THR A 54 -7.76 -27.51 -28.30
N ILE A 55 -7.39 -26.79 -27.23
CA ILE A 55 -8.32 -26.19 -26.28
C ILE A 55 -8.53 -24.72 -26.68
N THR A 56 -9.77 -24.33 -26.96
CA THR A 56 -10.12 -22.96 -27.38
C THR A 56 -10.98 -22.23 -26.36
N VAL A 57 -11.71 -22.97 -25.51
CA VAL A 57 -12.63 -22.41 -24.52
C VAL A 57 -12.27 -22.94 -23.15
N PHE A 58 -11.88 -22.05 -22.25
CA PHE A 58 -11.75 -22.32 -20.81
C PHE A 58 -11.87 -21.01 -20.02
N PRO A 59 -12.41 -21.04 -18.79
CA PRO A 59 -12.48 -19.84 -17.96
C PRO A 59 -11.08 -19.47 -17.42
N PRO A 60 -10.72 -18.17 -17.35
CA PRO A 60 -9.44 -17.74 -16.77
C PRO A 60 -9.38 -17.94 -15.24
N SER A 61 -10.54 -17.95 -14.59
CA SER A 61 -10.74 -18.23 -13.16
C SER A 61 -12.13 -18.81 -12.96
N LEU A 62 -12.30 -19.70 -11.98
CA LEU A 62 -13.58 -20.35 -11.68
C LEU A 62 -13.92 -20.16 -10.19
N ASN A 63 -15.19 -19.90 -9.86
CA ASN A 63 -15.65 -19.96 -8.47
C ASN A 63 -15.89 -21.44 -8.06
N ASN A 64 -15.65 -21.80 -6.80
CA ASN A 64 -15.94 -23.14 -6.25
C ASN A 64 -17.44 -23.52 -6.20
N LYS A 65 -18.32 -22.70 -6.78
CA LYS A 65 -19.75 -22.93 -7.03
C LYS A 65 -20.15 -22.71 -8.49
N GLU A 66 -19.18 -22.64 -9.39
CA GLU A 66 -19.38 -22.58 -10.82
C GLU A 66 -18.98 -23.92 -11.46
N ILE A 67 -19.68 -24.29 -12.53
CA ILE A 67 -19.38 -25.49 -13.29
C ILE A 67 -18.23 -25.19 -14.26
N LEU A 68 -17.17 -26.01 -14.20
CA LEU A 68 -16.10 -25.96 -15.20
C LEU A 68 -16.62 -26.40 -16.57
N TYR A 69 -16.41 -25.57 -17.57
CA TYR A 69 -16.58 -25.91 -18.98
C TYR A 69 -15.24 -25.80 -19.73
N LEU A 70 -14.96 -26.79 -20.56
CA LEU A 70 -13.83 -26.82 -21.48
C LEU A 70 -14.35 -27.11 -22.88
N GLY A 71 -13.79 -26.44 -23.88
CA GLY A 71 -14.14 -26.67 -25.28
C GLY A 71 -12.93 -26.54 -26.18
N GLY A 72 -13.03 -27.17 -27.34
CA GLY A 72 -11.92 -27.24 -28.26
C GLY A 72 -12.24 -27.97 -29.55
N THR A 73 -11.18 -28.26 -30.31
CA THR A 73 -11.25 -28.99 -31.58
C THR A 73 -10.29 -30.17 -31.58
N THR A 74 -10.59 -31.19 -32.37
CA THR A 74 -9.78 -32.37 -32.66
C THR A 74 -10.12 -32.89 -34.05
N GLU A 75 -9.47 -33.97 -34.51
CA GLU A 75 -9.88 -34.60 -35.78
C GLU A 75 -11.28 -35.22 -35.63
N PRO A 76 -12.18 -35.07 -36.63
CA PRO A 76 -13.53 -35.61 -36.57
C PRO A 76 -13.58 -37.11 -36.20
N GLY A 77 -14.51 -37.46 -35.31
CA GLY A 77 -14.72 -38.86 -34.91
C GLY A 77 -13.78 -39.37 -33.80
N TYR A 78 -12.82 -38.57 -33.32
CA TYR A 78 -12.00 -38.93 -32.17
C TYR A 78 -12.69 -38.67 -30.83
N THR A 79 -12.27 -39.43 -29.80
CA THR A 79 -12.67 -39.20 -28.41
C THR A 79 -11.62 -38.38 -27.69
N VAL A 80 -12.01 -37.28 -27.04
CA VAL A 80 -11.13 -36.45 -26.23
C VAL A 80 -11.15 -36.93 -24.78
N LEU A 81 -9.96 -37.24 -24.26
CA LEU A 81 -9.70 -37.53 -22.85
C LEU A 81 -9.28 -36.25 -22.15
N VAL A 82 -10.09 -35.78 -21.20
CA VAL A 82 -9.83 -34.60 -20.39
C VAL A 82 -9.22 -35.02 -19.06
N PHE A 83 -8.07 -34.44 -18.73
CA PHE A 83 -7.36 -34.67 -17.48
C PHE A 83 -7.35 -33.39 -16.65
N LEU A 84 -7.73 -33.51 -15.38
CA LEU A 84 -7.77 -32.41 -14.42
C LEU A 84 -7.10 -32.86 -13.12
N GLN A 85 -6.05 -32.15 -12.71
CA GLN A 85 -5.24 -32.46 -11.54
C GLN A 85 -5.16 -31.27 -10.58
N ARG A 86 -5.40 -31.49 -9.29
CA ARG A 86 -5.18 -30.49 -8.23
C ARG A 86 -3.86 -30.79 -7.51
N GLY A 87 -2.78 -30.08 -7.84
CA GLY A 87 -1.47 -30.30 -7.22
C GLY A 87 -1.02 -31.77 -7.30
N LYS A 88 -0.85 -32.44 -6.16
CA LYS A 88 -0.47 -33.87 -6.07
C LYS A 88 -1.66 -34.82 -5.86
N GLU A 89 -2.88 -34.31 -5.87
CA GLU A 89 -4.07 -35.11 -5.62
C GLU A 89 -4.46 -35.98 -6.82
N ALA A 90 -5.49 -36.80 -6.62
CA ALA A 90 -6.02 -37.72 -7.62
C ALA A 90 -6.39 -36.99 -8.92
N LEU A 91 -5.98 -37.58 -10.03
CA LEU A 91 -6.29 -37.11 -11.37
C LEU A 91 -7.74 -37.46 -11.72
N ILE A 92 -8.55 -36.45 -12.01
CA ILE A 92 -9.89 -36.62 -12.56
C ILE A 92 -9.74 -36.79 -14.06
N THR A 93 -10.32 -37.86 -14.61
CA THR A 93 -10.31 -38.14 -16.06
C THR A 93 -11.75 -38.23 -16.58
N ALA A 94 -12.04 -37.55 -17.68
CA ALA A 94 -13.31 -37.61 -18.38
C ALA A 94 -13.12 -37.92 -19.86
N GLN A 95 -14.12 -38.50 -20.51
CA GLN A 95 -14.12 -38.80 -21.95
C GLN A 95 -15.27 -38.05 -22.62
N VAL A 96 -14.98 -37.38 -23.73
CA VAL A 96 -15.94 -36.61 -24.52
C VAL A 96 -15.77 -36.97 -25.98
N GLN A 97 -16.86 -37.34 -26.65
CA GLN A 97 -16.84 -37.61 -28.09
C GLN A 97 -16.84 -36.27 -28.85
N ALA A 98 -15.95 -36.11 -29.82
CA ALA A 98 -16.02 -34.98 -30.74
C ALA A 98 -17.15 -35.18 -31.77
N ASP A 99 -17.76 -34.08 -32.18
CA ASP A 99 -18.80 -34.10 -33.22
C ASP A 99 -18.23 -34.28 -34.64
N GLU A 100 -19.09 -34.26 -35.65
CA GLU A 100 -18.72 -34.43 -37.06
C GLU A 100 -17.78 -33.32 -37.58
N SER A 101 -17.74 -32.17 -36.91
CA SER A 101 -16.82 -31.06 -37.21
C SER A 101 -15.49 -31.18 -36.45
N GLY A 102 -15.36 -32.16 -35.55
CA GLY A 102 -14.22 -32.29 -34.64
C GLY A 102 -14.31 -31.37 -33.42
N SER A 103 -15.45 -30.69 -33.20
CA SER A 103 -15.65 -29.85 -32.01
C SER A 103 -16.05 -30.71 -30.82
N TRP A 104 -15.57 -30.34 -29.62
CA TRP A 104 -15.89 -31.04 -28.39
C TRP A 104 -16.17 -30.06 -27.25
N PHE A 105 -17.04 -30.49 -26.33
CA PHE A 105 -17.42 -29.70 -25.16
C PHE A 105 -17.54 -30.59 -23.93
N TYR A 106 -16.84 -30.22 -22.88
CA TYR A 106 -16.84 -30.88 -21.58
C TYR A 106 -17.42 -29.95 -20.53
N ALA A 107 -18.45 -30.42 -19.80
CA ALA A 107 -18.93 -29.78 -18.58
C ALA A 107 -18.71 -30.72 -17.39
N HIS A 108 -18.01 -30.24 -16.37
CA HIS A 108 -17.81 -31.01 -15.15
C HIS A 108 -19.15 -31.17 -14.39
N LYS A 109 -19.42 -32.36 -13.84
CA LYS A 109 -20.74 -32.67 -13.26
C LYS A 109 -21.00 -32.02 -11.89
N GLY A 110 -20.00 -31.39 -11.29
CA GLY A 110 -20.11 -30.78 -9.97
C GLY A 110 -19.18 -29.58 -9.82
N PHE A 111 -19.10 -29.08 -8.60
CA PHE A 111 -18.19 -28.00 -8.28
C PHE A 111 -16.81 -28.52 -7.91
N LEU A 112 -15.79 -27.81 -8.38
CA LEU A 112 -14.42 -28.06 -7.96
C LEU A 112 -14.18 -27.42 -6.61
N ALA A 113 -13.43 -28.13 -5.77
CA ALA A 113 -12.95 -27.56 -4.52
C ALA A 113 -11.95 -26.43 -4.81
N GLU A 114 -11.76 -25.54 -3.84
CA GLU A 114 -10.80 -24.44 -3.98
C GLU A 114 -9.38 -24.97 -4.21
N GLY A 115 -8.63 -24.23 -5.01
CA GLY A 115 -7.22 -24.51 -5.26
C GLY A 115 -6.80 -24.31 -6.71
N LYS A 116 -5.53 -24.62 -6.94
CA LYS A 116 -4.89 -24.53 -8.27
C LYS A 116 -4.97 -25.87 -8.97
N TYR A 117 -5.55 -25.85 -10.16
CA TYR A 117 -5.70 -27.01 -11.03
C TYR A 117 -4.82 -26.87 -12.26
N SER A 118 -4.31 -28.01 -12.73
CA SER A 118 -3.68 -28.17 -14.03
C SER A 118 -4.55 -29.08 -14.88
N PHE A 119 -4.78 -28.71 -16.13
CA PHE A 119 -5.57 -29.52 -17.05
C PHE A 119 -4.92 -29.63 -18.43
N TRP A 120 -5.12 -30.78 -19.05
CA TRP A 120 -4.67 -31.08 -20.41
C TRP A 120 -5.60 -32.10 -21.04
N VAL A 121 -5.52 -32.26 -22.36
CA VAL A 121 -6.36 -33.17 -23.12
C VAL A 121 -5.53 -34.08 -24.03
N ARG A 122 -6.07 -35.24 -24.38
CA ARG A 122 -5.54 -36.16 -25.41
C ARG A 122 -6.67 -36.61 -26.33
N ALA A 123 -6.37 -36.87 -27.58
CA ALA A 123 -7.30 -37.54 -28.49
C ALA A 123 -7.07 -39.05 -28.48
N ARG A 124 -8.14 -39.81 -28.68
CA ARG A 124 -8.16 -41.25 -28.89
C ARG A 124 -8.89 -41.55 -30.19
N THR A 125 -8.27 -42.32 -31.08
CA THR A 125 -8.90 -42.78 -32.33
C THR A 125 -9.91 -43.90 -32.06
N GLN A 126 -10.70 -44.27 -33.07
CA GLN A 126 -11.66 -45.38 -32.96
C GLN A 126 -10.97 -46.73 -32.70
N GLU A 127 -9.75 -46.89 -33.20
CA GLU A 127 -8.87 -48.06 -33.01
C GLU A 127 -8.16 -48.04 -31.65
N GLY A 128 -8.37 -46.99 -30.84
CA GLY A 128 -7.83 -46.88 -29.49
C GLY A 128 -6.43 -46.25 -29.38
N ILE A 129 -5.87 -45.74 -30.48
CA ILE A 129 -4.54 -45.09 -30.48
C ILE A 129 -4.65 -43.70 -29.83
N LEU A 130 -3.69 -43.33 -28.99
CA LEU A 130 -3.67 -42.06 -28.25
C LEU A 130 -2.73 -41.04 -28.88
N SER A 131 -3.14 -39.77 -28.87
CA SER A 131 -2.25 -38.65 -29.17
C SER A 131 -1.33 -38.30 -28.00
N GLU A 132 -0.29 -37.51 -28.30
CA GLU A 132 0.45 -36.77 -27.27
C GLU A 132 -0.50 -35.81 -26.50
N PRO A 133 -0.24 -35.53 -25.20
CA PRO A 133 -1.00 -34.54 -24.44
C PRO A 133 -0.79 -33.13 -24.96
N THR A 134 -1.80 -32.29 -24.80
CA THR A 134 -1.64 -30.84 -24.97
C THR A 134 -0.73 -30.24 -23.90
N GLN A 135 -0.26 -29.02 -24.15
CA GLN A 135 0.34 -28.20 -23.10
C GLN A 135 -0.64 -28.08 -21.93
N SER A 136 -0.15 -28.29 -20.71
CA SER A 136 -0.95 -28.12 -19.51
C SER A 136 -1.29 -26.65 -19.32
N ALA A 137 -2.57 -26.36 -19.12
CA ALA A 137 -3.07 -25.05 -18.73
C ALA A 137 -3.38 -25.04 -17.22
N GLU A 138 -3.36 -23.84 -16.62
CA GLU A 138 -3.63 -23.65 -15.20
C GLU A 138 -5.01 -23.01 -14.99
N LEU A 139 -5.72 -23.45 -13.97
CA LEU A 139 -7.01 -22.91 -13.55
C LEU A 139 -7.00 -22.69 -12.05
N ASN A 140 -7.32 -21.47 -11.61
CA ASN A 140 -7.51 -21.17 -10.19
C ASN A 140 -9.01 -21.23 -9.86
N VAL A 141 -9.35 -22.11 -8.91
CA VAL A 141 -10.69 -22.22 -8.34
C VAL A 141 -10.71 -21.45 -7.02
N LEU A 142 -11.48 -20.37 -6.98
CA LEU A 142 -11.54 -19.43 -5.85
C LEU A 142 -12.82 -19.64 -5.04
N GLY A 143 -12.69 -19.55 -3.72
CA GLY A 143 -13.83 -19.49 -2.81
C GLY A 143 -14.50 -18.12 -2.78
N GLU A 144 -15.69 -18.09 -2.18
CA GLU A 144 -16.33 -16.83 -1.77
C GLU A 144 -15.69 -16.33 -0.47
N ALA A 145 -15.55 -15.01 -0.33
CA ALA A 145 -14.89 -14.43 0.85
C ALA A 145 -15.80 -14.49 2.08
N LEU A 146 -17.11 -14.38 1.86
CA LEU A 146 -18.11 -14.36 2.92
C LEU A 146 -19.43 -14.92 2.40
N GLU A 147 -20.00 -15.84 3.18
CA GLU A 147 -21.31 -16.43 2.96
C GLU A 147 -22.16 -16.22 4.21
N ILE A 148 -23.21 -15.40 4.10
CA ILE A 148 -24.16 -15.17 5.20
C ILE A 148 -25.56 -15.43 4.64
N GLY A 149 -26.13 -16.58 4.99
CA GLY A 149 -27.42 -17.02 4.45
C GLY A 149 -27.37 -17.14 2.92
N SER A 150 -28.20 -16.36 2.23
CA SER A 150 -28.23 -16.30 0.76
C SER A 150 -27.27 -15.27 0.16
N TYR A 151 -26.58 -14.47 0.99
CA TYR A 151 -25.67 -13.43 0.51
C TYR A 151 -24.27 -13.98 0.33
N ARG A 152 -23.72 -13.72 -0.86
CA ARG A 152 -22.41 -14.20 -1.31
C ARG A 152 -21.58 -13.01 -1.74
N ILE A 153 -20.52 -12.73 -1.00
CA ILE A 153 -19.66 -11.58 -1.25
C ILE A 153 -18.31 -12.09 -1.73
N GLY A 154 -18.02 -11.88 -3.01
CA GLY A 154 -16.69 -12.14 -3.55
C GLY A 154 -15.64 -11.18 -2.99
N PHE A 155 -14.38 -11.60 -2.99
CA PHE A 155 -13.25 -10.80 -2.48
C PHE A 155 -13.19 -9.39 -3.08
N LYS A 156 -13.50 -9.24 -4.38
CA LYS A 156 -13.54 -7.94 -5.05
C LYS A 156 -14.55 -6.99 -4.43
N SER A 157 -15.76 -7.47 -4.13
CA SER A 157 -16.81 -6.67 -3.51
C SER A 157 -16.43 -6.29 -2.08
N LEU A 158 -15.90 -7.24 -1.30
CA LEU A 158 -15.42 -6.99 0.06
C LEU A 158 -14.35 -5.88 0.09
N TYR A 159 -13.39 -5.94 -0.84
CA TYR A 159 -12.34 -4.92 -0.98
C TYR A 159 -12.93 -3.51 -1.23
N VAL A 160 -13.90 -3.39 -2.14
CA VAL A 160 -14.55 -2.10 -2.43
C VAL A 160 -15.28 -1.56 -1.19
N PHE A 161 -16.00 -2.41 -0.45
CA PHE A 161 -16.65 -2.00 0.79
C PHE A 161 -15.66 -1.52 1.84
N ALA A 162 -14.54 -2.23 2.03
CA ALA A 162 -13.51 -1.86 3.00
C ALA A 162 -12.86 -0.50 2.67
N VAL A 163 -12.52 -0.27 1.40
CA VAL A 163 -11.98 1.01 0.93
C VAL A 163 -13.01 2.13 1.08
N GLY A 164 -14.28 1.87 0.76
CA GLY A 164 -15.37 2.82 0.95
C GLY A 164 -15.54 3.22 2.42
N ALA A 165 -15.54 2.25 3.33
CA ALA A 165 -15.62 2.50 4.77
C ALA A 165 -14.43 3.33 5.28
N LEU A 166 -13.21 3.03 4.83
CA LEU A 166 -12.02 3.79 5.18
C LEU A 166 -12.10 5.24 4.68
N SER A 167 -12.58 5.46 3.45
CA SER A 167 -12.77 6.80 2.87
C SER A 167 -13.76 7.64 3.68
N ILE A 168 -14.84 7.04 4.17
CA ILE A 168 -15.82 7.70 5.04
C ILE A 168 -15.16 8.12 6.36
N ILE A 169 -14.38 7.23 6.99
CA ILE A 169 -13.68 7.53 8.24
C ILE A 169 -12.70 8.69 8.07
N VAL A 170 -11.91 8.68 6.98
CA VAL A 170 -10.96 9.77 6.67
C VAL A 170 -11.70 11.08 6.45
N THR A 171 -12.83 11.05 5.76
CA THR A 171 -13.66 12.25 5.52
C THR A 171 -14.20 12.83 6.84
N ILE A 172 -14.72 11.97 7.74
CA ILE A 172 -15.17 12.38 9.07
C ILE A 172 -14.02 12.99 9.87
N PHE A 173 -12.84 12.39 9.82
CA PHE A 173 -11.66 12.89 10.53
C PHE A 173 -11.25 14.30 10.04
N ILE A 174 -11.27 14.53 8.71
CA ILE A 174 -11.00 15.86 8.12
C ILE A 174 -12.03 16.88 8.59
N ILE A 175 -13.32 16.52 8.61
CA ILE A 175 -14.40 17.40 9.09
C ILE A 175 -14.19 17.76 10.56
N VAL A 176 -13.81 16.79 11.41
CA VAL A 176 -13.52 17.04 12.83
C VAL A 176 -12.35 18.01 12.99
N ILE A 177 -11.25 17.82 12.25
CA ILE A 177 -10.10 18.74 12.26
C ILE A 177 -10.54 20.15 11.85
N LEU A 178 -11.36 20.27 10.79
CA LEU A 178 -11.86 21.56 10.32
C LEU A 178 -12.71 22.25 11.40
N ILE A 179 -13.61 21.53 12.05
CA ILE A 179 -14.45 22.05 13.15
C ILE A 179 -13.58 22.54 14.31
N ILE A 180 -12.57 21.75 14.70
CA ILE A 180 -11.62 22.13 15.77
C ILE A 180 -10.88 23.40 15.37
N HIS A 181 -10.36 23.47 14.14
CA HIS A 181 -9.64 24.64 13.65
C HIS A 181 -10.51 25.90 13.67
N ILE A 182 -11.74 25.82 13.17
CA ILE A 182 -12.70 26.95 13.18
C ILE A 182 -13.03 27.38 14.61
N ARG A 183 -13.23 26.43 15.52
CA ARG A 183 -13.52 26.71 16.93
C ARG A 183 -12.32 27.37 17.64
N ILE A 184 -11.09 26.94 17.34
CA ILE A 184 -9.88 27.56 17.89
C ILE A 184 -9.70 28.97 17.32
N GLN A 185 -9.83 29.15 16.01
CA GLN A 185 -9.69 30.45 15.35
C GLN A 185 -10.70 31.47 15.88
N SER A 186 -11.95 31.06 16.05
CA SER A 186 -12.99 31.95 16.60
C SER A 186 -12.70 32.37 18.04
N LYS A 187 -12.18 31.47 18.89
CA LYS A 187 -11.75 31.80 20.25
C LYS A 187 -10.51 32.69 20.28
N LYS A 188 -9.51 32.39 19.44
CA LYS A 188 -8.27 33.16 19.33
C LYS A 188 -8.58 34.63 19.04
N ARG A 189 -9.44 34.90 18.06
CA ARG A 189 -9.85 36.27 17.71
C ARG A 189 -10.52 37.04 18.84
N ARG A 190 -11.26 36.37 19.74
CA ARG A 190 -11.88 37.01 20.91
C ARG A 190 -10.84 37.36 21.96
N LEU A 191 -9.98 36.40 22.30
CA LEU A 191 -8.91 36.59 23.27
C LEU A 191 -7.96 37.71 22.85
N GLN A 192 -7.62 37.75 21.55
CA GLN A 192 -6.80 38.80 20.96
C GLN A 192 -7.37 40.20 21.18
N LYS A 193 -8.69 40.36 21.02
CA LYS A 193 -9.38 41.64 21.28
C LYS A 193 -9.36 42.01 22.76
N GLU A 194 -9.66 41.07 23.65
CA GLU A 194 -9.66 41.31 25.10
C GLU A 194 -8.27 41.71 25.61
N VAL A 195 -7.21 41.03 25.14
CA VAL A 195 -5.82 41.35 25.52
C VAL A 195 -5.42 42.76 25.06
N LEU A 196 -5.81 43.15 23.84
CA LEU A 196 -5.55 44.48 23.30
C LEU A 196 -6.33 45.57 24.07
N GLU A 197 -7.57 45.30 24.43
CA GLU A 197 -8.42 46.22 25.20
C GLU A 197 -7.86 46.44 26.61
N VAL A 198 -7.39 45.39 27.28
CA VAL A 198 -6.73 45.47 28.60
C VAL A 198 -5.45 46.30 28.50
N HIS A 199 -4.57 46.02 27.54
CA HIS A 199 -3.34 46.78 27.35
C HIS A 199 -3.60 48.26 27.05
N SER A 200 -4.60 48.54 26.20
CA SER A 200 -5.02 49.91 25.88
C SER A 200 -5.58 50.64 27.10
N SER A 201 -6.33 49.94 27.96
CA SER A 201 -6.89 50.51 29.19
C SER A 201 -5.80 50.81 30.22
N VAL A 202 -4.80 49.93 30.35
CA VAL A 202 -3.62 50.15 31.21
C VAL A 202 -2.81 51.35 30.73
N LYS A 203 -2.54 51.46 29.42
CA LYS A 203 -1.85 52.63 28.85
C LYS A 203 -2.56 53.94 29.20
N LYS A 204 -3.88 54.01 28.95
CA LYS A 204 -4.68 55.20 29.27
C LYS A 204 -4.67 55.54 30.76
N GLY A 205 -4.85 54.54 31.63
CA GLY A 205 -4.81 54.75 33.08
C GLY A 205 -3.45 55.25 33.56
N PHE A 206 -2.37 54.73 32.97
CA PHE A 206 -1.02 55.18 33.27
C PHE A 206 -0.73 56.59 32.73
N GLU A 207 -1.25 56.95 31.56
CA GLU A 207 -1.15 58.32 31.02
C GLU A 207 -1.82 59.34 31.93
N ILE A 208 -3.01 59.02 32.46
CA ILE A 208 -3.70 59.86 33.45
C ILE A 208 -2.87 59.97 34.73
N LEU A 209 -2.39 58.84 35.27
CA LEU A 209 -1.56 58.83 36.47
C LEU A 209 -0.27 59.63 36.28
N LYS A 210 0.35 59.53 35.11
CA LYS A 210 1.55 60.28 34.76
C LYS A 210 1.26 61.79 34.77
N ASP A 211 0.17 62.22 34.14
CA ASP A 211 -0.23 63.63 34.11
C ASP A 211 -0.52 64.18 35.52
N ASP A 212 -1.20 63.41 36.36
CA ASP A 212 -1.48 63.79 37.75
C ASP A 212 -0.21 63.91 38.58
N ILE A 213 0.74 62.98 38.45
CA ILE A 213 2.05 63.06 39.12
C ILE A 213 2.82 64.30 38.63
N HIS A 214 2.80 64.60 37.34
CA HIS A 214 3.45 65.80 36.80
C HIS A 214 2.85 67.09 37.40
N LYS A 215 1.53 67.20 37.47
CA LYS A 215 0.83 68.34 38.10
C LYS A 215 1.20 68.50 39.57
N GLU A 216 1.20 67.41 40.33
CA GLU A 216 1.57 67.45 41.76
C GLU A 216 3.02 67.90 41.94
N LEU A 217 3.94 67.41 41.09
CA LEU A 217 5.34 67.81 41.09
C LEU A 217 5.55 69.28 40.70
N ASP A 218 4.71 69.84 39.84
CA ASP A 218 4.75 71.26 39.46
C ASP A 218 4.23 72.16 40.58
N VAL A 219 3.14 71.78 41.26
CA VAL A 219 2.65 72.48 42.46
C VAL A 219 3.72 72.49 43.56
N LEU A 220 4.35 71.33 43.80
CA LEU A 220 5.46 71.25 44.74
C LEU A 220 6.58 72.22 44.35
N ARG A 221 6.97 72.28 43.06
CA ARG A 221 7.99 73.20 42.54
C ARG A 221 7.60 74.68 42.68
N GLU A 222 6.32 75.03 42.59
CA GLU A 222 5.84 76.39 42.83
C GLU A 222 5.86 76.79 44.32
N LEU A 223 5.43 75.91 45.22
CA LEU A 223 5.50 76.13 46.68
C LEU A 223 6.95 76.31 47.16
N GLU A 224 7.88 75.71 46.44
CA GLU A 224 9.32 75.66 46.71
C GLU A 224 10.09 76.89 46.23
N LYS A 225 9.56 77.65 45.26
CA LYS A 225 10.09 79.01 44.96
C LYS A 225 10.08 79.91 46.22
N ASN A 226 9.25 79.59 47.21
CA ASN A 226 9.18 80.28 48.50
C ASN A 226 10.00 79.60 49.63
N LYS A 227 10.50 78.38 49.46
CA LYS A 227 11.37 77.62 50.40
C LYS A 227 12.28 76.65 49.62
N GLN A 228 13.61 76.80 49.66
CA GLN A 228 14.55 75.94 48.90
C GLN A 228 14.49 74.45 49.34
N LEU A 229 14.24 73.50 48.41
CA LEU A 229 14.38 72.04 48.66
C LEU A 229 15.81 71.73 49.07
N SER A 230 15.90 70.77 49.98
CA SER A 230 17.15 70.06 50.22
C SER A 230 17.64 69.39 48.93
N PRO A 231 18.97 69.33 48.70
CA PRO A 231 19.55 68.59 47.57
C PRO A 231 19.02 67.15 47.43
N GLU A 232 18.67 66.51 48.56
CA GLU A 232 18.12 65.16 48.60
C GLU A 232 16.71 65.06 48.00
N GLU A 233 15.86 66.07 48.21
CA GLU A 233 14.49 66.08 47.72
C GLU A 233 14.43 66.35 46.21
N LYS A 234 15.31 67.23 45.71
CA LYS A 234 15.52 67.42 44.27
C LYS A 234 15.98 66.13 43.58
N ALA A 235 16.89 65.38 44.22
CA ALA A 235 17.34 64.11 43.70
C ALA A 235 16.21 63.06 43.65
N ARG A 236 15.33 63.00 44.67
CA ARG A 236 14.17 62.10 44.68
C ARG A 236 13.15 62.45 43.58
N GLN A 237 12.86 63.74 43.38
CA GLN A 237 11.94 64.18 42.33
C GLN A 237 12.46 63.84 40.94
N ALA A 238 13.75 64.09 40.67
CA ALA A 238 14.38 63.73 39.40
C ALA A 238 14.34 62.22 39.15
N LYS A 239 14.57 61.42 40.20
CA LYS A 239 14.47 59.96 40.12
C LYS A 239 13.05 59.50 39.81
N LEU A 240 12.04 60.05 40.48
CA LEU A 240 10.64 59.69 40.26
C LEU A 240 10.18 59.98 38.82
N LEU A 241 10.55 61.13 38.26
CA LEU A 241 10.28 61.46 36.86
C LEU A 241 10.96 60.50 35.89
N THR A 242 12.22 60.13 36.19
CA THR A 242 12.97 59.16 35.38
C THR A 242 12.31 57.79 35.39
N ASP A 243 11.89 57.32 36.57
CA ASP A 243 11.21 56.03 36.75
C ASP A 243 9.84 56.03 36.04
N LEU A 244 9.09 57.14 36.10
CA LEU A 244 7.80 57.33 35.43
C LEU A 244 7.93 57.31 33.91
N ASP A 245 8.94 57.99 33.35
CA ASP A 245 9.22 57.99 31.91
C ASP A 245 9.71 56.63 31.42
N PHE A 246 10.49 55.92 32.24
CA PHE A 246 10.87 54.54 31.94
C PHE A 246 9.64 53.63 31.87
N ALA A 247 8.75 53.71 32.86
CA ALA A 247 7.51 52.95 32.87
C ALA A 247 6.58 53.29 31.69
N ALA A 248 6.49 54.58 31.32
CA ALA A 248 5.71 55.03 30.16
C ALA A 248 6.20 54.37 28.86
N ARG A 249 7.51 54.45 28.60
CA ARG A 249 8.14 53.87 27.40
C ARG A 249 8.02 52.36 27.38
N TYR A 250 8.13 51.71 28.54
CA TYR A 250 8.00 50.26 28.65
C TYR A 250 6.58 49.81 28.30
N ILE A 251 5.55 50.41 28.90
CA ILE A 251 4.14 50.07 28.63
C ILE A 251 3.80 50.32 27.16
N GLU A 252 4.26 51.44 26.59
CA GLU A 252 4.01 51.75 25.18
C GLU A 252 4.63 50.71 24.24
N LYS A 253 5.86 50.26 24.53
CA LYS A 253 6.50 49.20 23.77
C LYS A 253 5.71 47.88 23.86
N GLU A 254 5.29 47.48 25.06
CA GLU A 254 4.55 46.21 25.27
C GLU A 254 3.20 46.22 24.53
N VAL A 255 2.48 47.35 24.49
CA VAL A 255 1.24 47.48 23.71
C VAL A 255 1.49 47.25 22.22
N ILE A 256 2.55 47.88 21.67
CA ILE A 256 2.92 47.75 20.26
C ILE A 256 3.39 46.32 19.93
N ASP A 257 4.13 45.69 20.84
CA ASP A 257 4.63 44.32 20.66
C ASP A 257 3.46 43.32 20.68
N VAL A 258 2.49 43.49 21.58
CA VAL A 258 1.25 42.68 21.60
C VAL A 258 0.43 42.88 20.33
N GLU A 259 0.29 44.12 19.84
CA GLU A 259 -0.42 44.41 18.59
C GLU A 259 0.20 43.72 17.37
N LYS A 260 1.53 43.60 17.32
CA LYS A 260 2.25 42.89 16.24
C LYS A 260 2.13 41.37 16.31
N LEU A 261 1.89 40.81 17.49
CA LEU A 261 1.85 39.36 17.72
C LEU A 261 0.46 38.74 17.47
N ILE A 262 -0.55 39.58 17.29
CA ILE A 262 -1.97 39.20 17.24
C ILE A 262 -2.50 39.24 15.81
#